data_AF-A0A656JTR9-F1
#
_entry.id   AF-A0A656JTR9-F1
#
_cell.length_a   1.000
_cell.length_b   1.000
_cell.length_c   1.000
_cell.angle_alpha   90.00
_cell.angle_beta   90.00
_cell.angle_gamma   90.00
#
_symmetry.space_group_name_H-M   'P 1'
#
loop_
_entity.id
_entity.type
_entity.pdbx_description
1 polymer ?
#
loop_
_entity_poly.entity_id
_entity_poly.type
_entity_poly.pdbx_seq_one_letter_code
_entity_poly.pdbx_strand_id
1 'polypeptide(L)' 'MMDWTDHHCRYFMRLLSSQALLYTEMVTTGALLHGDRERFLRHDETEHPLALQLGGSTAADLAACARLAEE' A
#
# COMPACT_ATOMS: atom_id res chain seq x y z
N MET A 1 1.02 -6.11 6.81
CA MET A 1 1.40 -7.52 7.06
C MET A 1 0.81 -8.38 5.96
N MET A 2 1.67 -9.13 5.26
CA MET A 2 1.27 -9.95 4.11
C MET A 2 0.16 -10.94 4.49
N ASP A 3 -0.85 -11.06 3.64
CA ASP A 3 -2.10 -11.82 3.78
C ASP A 3 -3.04 -11.38 4.91
N TRP A 4 -2.73 -10.27 5.59
CA TRP A 4 -3.55 -9.77 6.71
C TRP A 4 -4.05 -8.36 6.48
N THR A 5 -3.18 -7.41 6.13
CA THR A 5 -3.57 -6.00 6.01
C THR A 5 -4.09 -5.67 4.61
N ASP A 6 -5.02 -6.48 4.11
CA ASP A 6 -5.78 -6.18 2.91
C ASP A 6 -6.78 -5.03 3.16
N HIS A 7 -7.51 -4.60 2.14
CA HIS A 7 -8.47 -3.50 2.28
C HIS A 7 -9.61 -3.80 3.27
N HIS A 8 -10.06 -5.06 3.37
CA HIS A 8 -11.12 -5.45 4.31
C HIS A 8 -10.64 -5.35 5.76
N CYS A 9 -9.43 -5.82 6.03
CA CYS A 9 -8.83 -5.75 7.36
C CYS A 9 -8.54 -4.30 7.75
N ARG A 10 -8.02 -3.48 6.83
CA ARG A 10 -7.77 -2.05 7.07
C ARG A 10 -9.06 -1.29 7.33
N TYR A 11 -10.13 -1.59 6.60
CA TYR A 11 -11.46 -1.04 6.89
C TYR A 11 -11.92 -1.40 8.30
N PHE A 12 -11.82 -2.67 8.70
CA PHE A 12 -12.16 -3.08 10.06
C PHE A 12 -11.31 -2.34 11.12
N MET A 13 -9.99 -2.24 10.92
CA MET A 13 -9.10 -1.49 11.82
C MET A 13 -9.47 0.00 11.91
N ARG A 14 -9.94 0.60 10.81
CA ARG A 14 -10.42 2.00 10.80
C ARG A 14 -11.66 2.19 11.65
N LEU A 15 -12.56 1.20 11.73
CA LEU A 15 -13.71 1.24 12.65
C LEU A 15 -13.29 1.24 14.13
N LEU A 16 -12.10 0.69 14.44
CA LEU A 16 -11.56 0.66 15.80
C LEU A 16 -10.81 1.95 16.17
N SER A 17 -10.15 2.59 15.21
CA SER A 17 -9.41 3.84 15.43
C SER A 17 -9.41 4.73 14.19
N SER A 18 -9.82 5.98 14.36
CA SER A 18 -9.77 7.01 13.32
C SER A 18 -8.39 7.66 13.17
N GLN A 19 -7.46 7.44 14.11
CA GLN A 19 -6.17 8.14 14.14
C GLN A 19 -4.96 7.23 13.86
N ALA A 20 -5.14 5.91 13.88
CA ALA A 20 -4.05 4.99 13.56
C ALA A 20 -3.60 5.14 12.10
N LEU A 21 -2.28 5.21 11.90
CA LEU A 21 -1.65 5.07 10.58
C LEU A 21 -1.69 3.60 10.18
N LEU A 22 -2.40 3.29 9.11
CA LEU A 22 -2.49 1.94 8.56
C LEU A 22 -1.39 1.74 7.52
N TYR A 23 -0.91 0.50 7.38
CA TYR A 23 0.03 0.12 6.33
C TYR A 23 -0.62 -0.90 5.41
N THR A 24 -0.35 -0.80 4.10
CA THR A 24 -0.69 -1.84 3.13
C THR A 24 0.08 -3.13 3.42
N GLU A 25 -0.25 -4.18 2.67
CA GLU A 25 0.69 -5.29 2.50
C GLU A 25 1.98 -4.80 1.82
N MET A 26 3.09 -5.51 2.04
CA MET A 26 4.34 -5.19 1.37
C MET A 26 4.23 -5.58 -0.11
N VAL A 27 4.37 -4.60 -1.00
CA VAL A 27 4.36 -4.80 -2.45
C VAL A 27 5.80 -4.73 -2.96
N THR A 28 6.22 -5.71 -3.75
CA THR A 28 7.56 -5.68 -4.34
C THR A 28 7.64 -4.70 -5.50
N THR A 29 8.77 -4.01 -5.67
CA THR A 29 8.93 -3.05 -6.77
C THR A 29 8.70 -3.68 -8.14
N GLY A 30 9.14 -4.92 -8.35
CA GLY A 30 8.90 -5.65 -9.60
C GLY A 30 7.41 -5.91 -9.87
N ALA A 31 6.63 -6.24 -8.84
CA ALA A 31 5.18 -6.45 -8.97
C ALA A 31 4.45 -5.14 -9.33
N LEU A 32 4.91 -4.01 -8.81
CA LEU A 32 4.30 -2.71 -9.10
C LEU A 32 4.71 -2.14 -10.47
N LEU A 33 5.99 -2.27 -10.85
CA LEU A 33 6.49 -1.72 -12.11
C LEU A 33 6.03 -2.52 -13.33
N HIS A 34 5.94 -3.85 -13.20
CA HIS A 34 5.68 -4.76 -14.32
C HIS A 34 4.37 -5.55 -14.21
N GLY A 35 3.69 -5.51 -13.07
CA GLY A 35 2.43 -6.19 -12.84
C GLY A 35 1.21 -5.27 -12.89
N ASP A 36 0.13 -5.72 -12.27
CA ASP A 36 -1.14 -5.01 -12.20
C ASP A 36 -1.11 -3.96 -11.07
N ARG A 37 -0.85 -2.70 -11.45
CA ARG A 37 -0.73 -1.56 -10.53
C ARG A 37 -2.02 -1.29 -9.76
N GLU A 38 -3.15 -1.36 -10.44
CA GLU A 38 -4.47 -1.10 -9.85
C GLU A 38 -4.75 -2.06 -8.71
N ARG A 39 -4.41 -3.34 -8.89
CA ARG A 39 -4.55 -4.34 -7.82
C ARG A 39 -3.78 -3.95 -6.55
N PHE A 40 -2.60 -3.34 -6.67
CA PHE A 40 -1.71 -3.07 -5.54
C PHE A 40 -1.86 -1.67 -4.93
N LEU A 41 -2.28 -0.67 -5.73
CA LEU A 41 -2.40 0.72 -5.29
C LEU A 41 -3.83 1.12 -4.93
N ARG A 42 -4.83 0.32 -5.32
CA ARG A 42 -6.22 0.60 -4.97
C ARG A 42 -6.39 0.67 -3.45
N HIS A 43 -6.98 1.78 -3.02
CA HIS A 43 -7.41 2.04 -1.66
C HIS A 43 -8.71 2.85 -1.68
N ASP A 44 -9.42 2.84 -0.56
CA ASP A 44 -10.60 3.68 -0.34
C ASP A 44 -10.24 4.90 0.53
N GLU A 45 -10.88 6.05 0.29
CA GLU A 45 -10.60 7.28 1.05
C GLU A 45 -10.82 7.11 2.56
N THR A 46 -11.73 6.21 2.96
CA THR A 46 -11.99 5.92 4.37
C THR A 46 -10.78 5.30 5.09
N GLU A 47 -9.83 4.72 4.35
CA GLU A 47 -8.65 4.07 4.92
C GLU A 47 -7.62 5.08 5.45
N HIS A 48 -7.71 6.36 5.06
CA HIS A 48 -6.74 7.37 5.50
C HIS A 48 -6.79 7.66 7.01
N PRO A 49 -5.64 7.90 7.67
CA PRO A 49 -4.28 7.90 7.11
C PRO A 49 -3.73 6.50 6.81
N LEU A 50 -3.19 6.32 5.60
CA LEU A 50 -2.70 5.05 5.02
C LEU A 50 -1.30 5.26 4.42
N ALA A 51 -0.40 4.32 4.65
CA ALA A 51 0.95 4.27 4.08
C ALA A 51 1.16 3.02 3.22
N LEU A 52 1.80 3.19 2.06
CA LEU A 52 2.25 2.10 1.21
C LEU A 52 3.58 1.52 1.73
N GLN A 53 3.68 0.20 1.80
CA GLN A 53 4.93 -0.50 2.09
C GLN A 53 5.54 -1.10 0.82
N LEU A 54 6.73 -0.64 0.44
CA LEU A 54 7.47 -1.14 -0.72
C LEU A 54 8.60 -2.09 -0.30
N GLY A 55 8.75 -3.20 -1.04
CA GLY A 55 9.85 -4.15 -0.92
C GLY A 55 10.76 -4.11 -2.15
N GLY A 56 12.03 -3.76 -1.98
CA GLY A 56 13.00 -3.73 -3.08
C GLY A 56 14.39 -3.33 -2.61
N SER A 57 15.38 -3.53 -3.47
CA SER A 57 16.80 -3.21 -3.20
C SER A 57 17.38 -2.16 -4.16
N THR A 58 16.70 -1.86 -5.27
CA THR A 58 17.12 -0.85 -6.25
C THR A 58 16.51 0.50 -5.92
N ALA A 59 17.33 1.51 -5.64
CA ALA A 59 16.86 2.86 -5.28
C ALA A 59 16.01 3.51 -6.38
N ALA A 60 16.38 3.32 -7.66
CA ALA A 60 15.63 3.85 -8.79
C ALA A 60 14.21 3.26 -8.88
N ASP A 61 14.09 1.95 -8.67
CA ASP A 61 12.80 1.25 -8.72
C ASP A 61 11.90 1.67 -7.56
N LEU A 62 12.47 1.79 -6.35
CA LEU A 62 11.74 2.29 -5.17
C LEU A 62 11.22 3.71 -5.40
N ALA A 63 12.05 4.60 -5.96
CA ALA A 63 11.66 5.96 -6.27
C ALA A 63 10.56 6.02 -7.36
N ALA A 64 10.62 5.17 -8.37
CA ALA A 64 9.58 5.07 -9.38
C ALA A 64 8.25 4.57 -8.79
N CYS A 65 8.30 3.54 -7.93
CA CYS A 65 7.13 3.01 -7.24
C CYS A 65 6.49 4.04 -6.30
N ALA A 66 7.30 4.81 -5.57
CA ALA A 66 6.81 5.86 -4.68
C ALA A 66 6.06 6.97 -5.44
N ARG A 67 6.58 7.40 -6.61
CA ARG A 67 5.88 8.37 -7.47
C ARG A 67 4.56 7.82 -8.00
N LEU A 68 4.55 6.58 -8.48
CA LEU A 68 3.33 5.93 -8.97
C LEU A 68 2.23 5.82 -7.90
N ALA A 69 2.61 5.77 -6.62
CA ALA A 69 1.65 5.67 -5.52
C ALA A 69 1.14 7.03 -5.01
N GLU A 70 1.79 8.13 -5.39
CA GLU A 70 1.39 9.49 -5.05
C GLU A 70 0.43 10.09 -6.10
N GLU A 71 0.49 9.59 -7.33
CA GLU A 71 -0.41 9.94 -8.46
C GLU A 71 -1.85 9.45 -8.24
#